data_AF-A0A1Z4LVR0-F1
#
_entry.id   AF-A0A1Z4LVR0-F1
#
_cell.length_a   1.000
_cell.length_b   1.000
_cell.length_c   1.000
_cell.angle_alpha   90.00
_cell.angle_beta   90.00
_cell.angle_gamma   90.00
#
_symmetry.space_group_name_H-M   'P 1'
#
loop_
_entity.id
_entity.type
_entity.pdbx_description
1 polymer ?
#
loop_
_entity_poly.entity_id
_entity_poly.type
_entity_poly.pdbx_seq_one_letter_code
_entity_poly.pdbx_strand_id
1 'polypeptide(L)'
;MIFYNRELARRKALQSTLVSSILLFNMKSSLANQNIEDKAKNNDSVIKSSIQLPKKKVCPSANLLPIRSFITAKNYVYICRGNDKNPLGYYVRIPKKLDNKITLPITKKSREAYIAINGEVGYIITPYEMVITKRRRIILKEKVVAAIKANGKAILKGCPEGNNTFAQAETKSFFIYICGQGNPTSYVSVTRKSNRTINLPLKKMNQNDIKASRYIATNGNIRFILTDKALRVSRGGRNVVKEKVLNWERE
;
A
#
# COMPACT_ATOMS: atom_id res chain seq x y z
N MET A 1 23.33 23.22 -67.88
CA MET A 1 23.67 21.79 -68.03
C MET A 1 23.25 21.08 -66.74
N ILE A 2 22.37 20.08 -66.88
CA ILE A 2 21.98 19.01 -65.93
C ILE A 2 20.96 19.36 -64.82
N PHE A 3 19.76 18.80 -65.04
CA PHE A 3 18.68 18.45 -64.11
C PHE A 3 19.09 17.31 -63.15
N TYR A 4 18.50 17.22 -61.95
CA TYR A 4 17.81 16.02 -61.38
C TYR A 4 17.31 16.37 -59.97
N ASN A 5 16.02 16.63 -59.72
CA ASN A 5 14.84 15.78 -59.59
C ASN A 5 14.49 15.38 -58.14
N ARG A 6 13.21 15.59 -57.83
CA ARG A 6 12.50 15.21 -56.60
C ARG A 6 12.45 13.68 -56.47
N GLU A 7 12.71 13.14 -55.28
CA GLU A 7 11.95 12.03 -54.68
C GLU A 7 12.58 11.59 -53.35
N LEU A 8 12.17 12.20 -52.24
CA LEU A 8 12.13 11.54 -50.92
C LEU A 8 11.19 12.28 -49.96
N ALA A 9 10.06 12.73 -50.50
CA ALA A 9 8.84 12.87 -49.72
C ALA A 9 8.22 11.48 -49.59
N ARG A 10 8.29 10.87 -48.41
CA ARG A 10 7.34 9.88 -47.85
C ARG A 10 8.06 9.03 -46.80
N ARG A 11 8.05 9.48 -45.54
CA ARG A 11 7.76 8.66 -44.36
C ARG A 11 7.84 9.53 -43.11
N LYS A 12 6.78 9.45 -42.30
CA LYS A 12 6.60 10.01 -40.95
C LYS A 12 5.96 11.41 -40.86
N ALA A 13 4.91 11.63 -41.65
CA ALA A 13 3.75 12.37 -41.18
C ALA A 13 2.55 11.40 -41.18
N LEU A 14 2.23 10.80 -40.03
CA LEU A 14 0.92 10.24 -39.64
C LEU A 14 1.06 9.39 -38.37
N GLN A 15 0.64 9.99 -37.25
CA GLN A 15 -0.06 9.40 -36.09
C GLN A 15 -0.16 10.58 -35.08
N SER A 16 -1.12 11.50 -35.23
CA SER A 16 -2.56 11.34 -34.94
C SER A 16 -2.75 10.76 -33.52
N THR A 17 -2.70 11.61 -32.50
CA THR A 17 -3.84 12.18 -31.73
C THR A 17 -4.31 11.32 -30.57
N LEU A 18 -4.83 12.01 -29.53
CA LEU A 18 -5.64 11.52 -28.40
C LEU A 18 -4.77 11.00 -27.21
N VAL A 19 -4.86 11.49 -25.97
CA VAL A 19 -5.94 12.13 -25.22
C VAL A 19 -5.36 13.05 -24.12
N SER A 20 -5.85 14.29 -24.14
CA SER A 20 -6.39 15.08 -23.01
C SER A 20 -5.94 14.81 -21.57
N SER A 21 -5.35 15.85 -20.98
CA SER A 21 -5.76 16.52 -19.73
C SER A 21 -6.50 15.72 -18.66
N ILE A 22 -5.94 15.73 -17.43
CA ILE A 22 -6.53 15.58 -16.07
C ILE A 22 -5.28 15.38 -15.16
N LEU A 23 -4.94 16.17 -14.14
CA LEU A 23 -5.62 17.18 -13.36
C LEU A 23 -4.57 18.09 -12.68
N LEU A 24 -4.95 19.36 -12.58
CA LEU A 24 -4.29 20.46 -11.89
C LEU A 24 -4.04 20.17 -10.41
N PHE A 25 -2.83 20.49 -9.95
CA PHE A 25 -2.50 20.60 -8.53
C PHE A 25 -3.04 21.94 -8.00
N ASN A 26 -4.23 21.90 -7.39
CA ASN A 26 -4.73 22.93 -6.50
C ASN A 26 -4.74 22.38 -5.07
N MET A 27 -3.89 22.89 -4.17
CA MET A 27 -4.17 22.91 -2.73
C MET A 27 -3.40 24.05 -2.04
N LYS A 28 -4.16 25.07 -1.63
CA LYS A 28 -3.80 26.15 -0.70
C LYS A 28 -4.15 25.72 0.73
N SER A 29 -3.32 26.14 1.70
CA SER A 29 -3.56 26.22 3.16
C SER A 29 -3.83 24.89 3.90
N SER A 30 -3.56 24.71 5.20
CA SER A 30 -3.31 25.64 6.30
C SER A 30 -2.58 24.90 7.44
N LEU A 31 -1.90 25.66 8.30
CA LEU A 31 -1.22 25.26 9.54
C LEU A 31 -2.20 24.73 10.61
N ALA A 32 -1.70 23.88 11.52
CA ALA A 32 -1.67 24.11 12.97
C ALA A 32 -1.48 22.80 13.77
N ASN A 33 -0.47 22.82 14.64
CA ASN A 33 -0.35 22.26 16.01
C ASN A 33 -0.61 20.76 16.29
N GLN A 34 -0.08 20.16 17.34
CA GLN A 34 1.16 20.19 18.14
C GLN A 34 0.92 19.08 19.18
N ASN A 35 1.95 18.30 19.49
CA ASN A 35 2.20 17.56 20.74
C ASN A 35 1.17 16.49 21.19
N ILE A 36 1.66 15.26 21.41
CA ILE A 36 1.86 14.70 22.76
C ILE A 36 2.70 13.42 22.60
N GLU A 37 3.87 13.45 23.24
CA GLU A 37 4.76 12.33 23.49
C GLU A 37 4.22 11.42 24.60
N ASP A 38 4.78 10.22 24.64
CA ASP A 38 4.90 9.33 25.79
C ASP A 38 3.67 8.54 26.29
N LYS A 39 3.64 7.26 25.87
CA LYS A 39 3.74 6.10 26.78
C LYS A 39 3.90 4.80 25.98
N ALA A 40 5.14 4.50 25.61
CA ALA A 40 5.55 3.16 25.20
C ALA A 40 6.06 2.40 26.44
N LYS A 41 5.23 1.49 26.98
CA LYS A 41 5.61 0.34 27.84
C LYS A 41 4.34 -0.38 28.32
N ASN A 42 3.79 -1.28 27.51
CA ASN A 42 3.01 -2.48 27.89
C ASN A 42 2.23 -3.05 26.69
N ASN A 43 2.90 -3.70 25.73
CA ASN A 43 2.19 -4.34 24.60
C ASN A 43 2.47 -5.85 24.43
N ASP A 44 3.32 -6.46 25.25
CA ASP A 44 3.62 -7.90 25.09
C ASP A 44 2.60 -8.84 25.75
N SER A 45 1.69 -8.34 26.59
CA SER A 45 0.64 -9.17 27.22
C SER A 45 -0.73 -9.08 26.54
N VAL A 46 -0.97 -8.10 25.66
CA VAL A 46 -2.27 -7.90 24.98
C VAL A 46 -2.45 -8.83 23.77
N ILE A 47 -1.35 -9.36 23.22
CA ILE A 47 -1.39 -10.18 22.01
C ILE A 47 -1.86 -11.63 22.28
N LYS A 48 -1.77 -12.11 23.54
CA LYS A 48 -2.09 -13.52 23.88
C LYS A 48 -3.55 -13.79 24.26
N SER A 49 -4.37 -12.80 24.63
CA SER A 49 -5.70 -13.07 25.20
C SER A 49 -6.91 -12.74 24.31
N SER A 50 -6.75 -12.16 23.12
CA SER A 50 -7.89 -11.75 22.28
C SER A 50 -8.05 -12.50 20.94
N ILE A 51 -7.27 -13.55 20.67
CA ILE A 51 -7.31 -14.28 19.39
C ILE A 51 -7.93 -15.66 19.59
N GLN A 52 -9.21 -15.72 19.94
CA GLN A 52 -10.00 -16.95 19.78
C GLN A 52 -11.50 -16.65 19.70
N LEU A 53 -11.90 -15.79 18.75
CA LEU A 53 -13.21 -15.99 18.14
C LEU A 53 -13.18 -17.38 17.49
N PRO A 54 -14.05 -18.33 17.87
CA PRO A 54 -14.00 -19.69 17.36
C PRO A 54 -14.07 -19.62 15.82
N LYS A 55 -12.98 -20.06 15.17
CA LYS A 55 -12.81 -20.05 13.71
C LYS A 55 -13.99 -20.68 12.94
N LYS A 56 -14.86 -21.42 13.63
CA LYS A 56 -16.03 -22.15 13.12
C LYS A 56 -17.26 -21.29 12.72
N LYS A 57 -17.36 -19.98 13.01
CA LYS A 57 -18.57 -19.16 12.67
C LYS A 57 -18.34 -17.81 11.99
N VAL A 58 -17.12 -17.53 11.51
CA VAL A 58 -16.82 -16.22 10.89
C VAL A 58 -17.37 -16.17 9.46
N CYS A 59 -17.02 -17.16 8.65
CA CYS A 59 -17.32 -17.17 7.24
C CYS A 59 -18.75 -17.62 6.92
N PRO A 60 -19.31 -17.26 5.75
CA PRO A 60 -20.71 -17.51 5.42
C PRO A 60 -21.11 -19.00 5.39
N SER A 61 -20.15 -19.90 5.20
CA SER A 61 -20.34 -21.35 5.35
C SER A 61 -19.14 -21.96 6.06
N ALA A 62 -19.35 -23.07 6.77
CA ALA A 62 -18.33 -23.80 7.51
C ALA A 62 -17.16 -24.25 6.61
N ASN A 63 -17.43 -24.51 5.32
CA ASN A 63 -16.43 -24.95 4.35
C ASN A 63 -15.56 -23.79 3.83
N LEU A 64 -15.97 -22.54 4.03
CA LEU A 64 -15.32 -21.37 3.49
C LEU A 64 -14.37 -20.77 4.52
N LEU A 65 -13.26 -21.44 4.80
CA LEU A 65 -12.32 -21.04 5.85
C LEU A 65 -11.77 -19.62 5.67
N PRO A 66 -11.45 -18.90 6.76
CA PRO A 66 -10.76 -17.61 6.69
C PRO A 66 -9.31 -17.81 6.20
N ILE A 67 -8.94 -17.11 5.12
CA ILE A 67 -7.61 -17.16 4.51
C ILE A 67 -6.71 -15.98 4.93
N ARG A 68 -7.32 -14.90 5.40
CA ARG A 68 -6.67 -13.71 5.95
C ARG A 68 -7.54 -13.12 7.06
N SER A 69 -6.92 -12.51 8.05
CA SER A 69 -7.60 -11.62 9.00
C SER A 69 -6.83 -10.32 9.19
N PHE A 70 -7.56 -9.27 9.52
CA PHE A 70 -7.04 -7.93 9.76
C PHE A 70 -7.70 -7.39 11.02
N ILE A 71 -6.90 -6.76 11.87
CA ILE A 71 -7.33 -6.18 13.13
C ILE A 71 -7.13 -4.68 13.01
N THR A 72 -8.18 -3.90 13.23
CA THR A 72 -8.11 -2.45 13.37
C THR A 72 -8.43 -2.04 14.81
N ALA A 73 -8.47 -0.74 15.08
CA ALA A 73 -8.92 -0.22 16.37
C ALA A 73 -10.35 -0.67 16.70
N LYS A 74 -11.28 -0.57 15.73
CA LYS A 74 -12.71 -0.78 15.98
C LYS A 74 -13.29 -2.03 15.34
N ASN A 75 -12.54 -2.75 14.49
CA ASN A 75 -13.07 -3.86 13.70
C ASN A 75 -12.11 -5.05 13.65
N TYR A 76 -12.68 -6.24 13.53
CA TYR A 76 -12.05 -7.42 12.95
C TYR A 76 -12.56 -7.60 11.52
N VAL A 77 -11.64 -7.84 10.59
CA VAL A 77 -11.98 -8.11 9.19
C VAL A 77 -11.37 -9.44 8.79
N TYR A 78 -12.13 -10.27 8.10
CA TYR A 78 -11.70 -11.57 7.60
C TYR A 78 -11.96 -11.65 6.11
N ILE A 79 -11.05 -12.34 5.42
CA ILE A 79 -11.25 -12.75 4.04
C ILE A 79 -11.44 -14.25 4.06
N CYS A 80 -12.60 -14.69 3.62
CA CYS A 80 -12.96 -16.10 3.52
C CYS A 80 -12.71 -16.62 2.10
N ARG A 81 -12.38 -17.90 2.00
CA ARG A 81 -12.23 -18.58 0.71
C ARG A 81 -13.53 -18.48 -0.11
N GLY A 82 -13.37 -18.44 -1.43
CA GLY A 82 -14.46 -18.44 -2.39
C GLY A 82 -15.08 -19.80 -2.64
N ASN A 83 -16.19 -19.79 -3.36
CA ASN A 83 -16.87 -20.95 -3.92
C ASN A 83 -17.20 -20.70 -5.40
N ASP A 84 -17.87 -21.64 -6.06
CA ASP A 84 -18.19 -21.55 -7.49
C ASP A 84 -18.98 -20.28 -7.84
N LYS A 85 -19.86 -19.84 -6.94
CA LYS A 85 -20.63 -18.60 -7.11
C LYS A 85 -19.80 -17.33 -6.90
N ASN A 86 -18.89 -17.35 -5.93
CA ASN A 86 -18.05 -16.20 -5.58
C ASN A 86 -16.58 -16.64 -5.48
N PRO A 87 -15.89 -16.84 -6.61
CA PRO A 87 -14.56 -17.45 -6.64
C PRO A 87 -13.49 -16.58 -5.96
N LEU A 88 -13.71 -15.26 -5.89
CA LEU A 88 -12.80 -14.32 -5.24
C LEU A 88 -12.90 -14.34 -3.70
N GLY A 89 -13.89 -15.01 -3.13
CA GLY A 89 -14.09 -15.09 -1.69
C GLY A 89 -15.07 -14.07 -1.14
N TYR A 90 -15.09 -13.98 0.19
CA TYR A 90 -16.00 -13.11 0.93
C TYR A 90 -15.22 -12.21 1.88
N TYR A 91 -15.62 -10.94 1.90
CA TYR A 91 -15.22 -9.97 2.89
C TYR A 91 -16.17 -10.07 4.08
N VAL A 92 -15.64 -10.29 5.28
CA VAL A 92 -16.42 -10.34 6.52
C VAL A 92 -15.89 -9.29 7.48
N ARG A 93 -16.75 -8.42 7.98
CA ARG A 93 -16.42 -7.39 8.98
C ARG A 93 -17.25 -7.62 10.24
N ILE A 94 -16.58 -7.55 11.38
CA ILE A 94 -17.18 -7.66 12.71
C ILE A 94 -16.66 -6.49 13.55
N PRO A 95 -17.47 -5.47 13.87
CA PRO A 95 -17.08 -4.41 14.78
C PRO A 95 -16.83 -4.96 16.19
N LYS A 96 -15.90 -4.37 16.93
CA LYS A 96 -15.55 -4.83 18.29
C LYS A 96 -16.57 -4.43 19.36
N LYS A 97 -17.34 -3.36 19.10
CA LYS A 97 -18.30 -2.79 20.04
C LYS A 97 -19.76 -3.08 19.68
N LEU A 98 -20.00 -3.71 18.53
CA LEU A 98 -21.34 -4.00 18.02
C LEU A 98 -21.37 -5.44 17.57
N ASP A 99 -22.44 -6.16 17.89
CA ASP A 99 -22.61 -7.56 17.50
C ASP A 99 -23.23 -7.70 16.11
N ASN A 100 -22.80 -6.87 15.16
CA ASN A 100 -23.29 -6.89 13.79
C ASN A 100 -22.20 -7.36 12.82
N LYS A 101 -22.41 -8.53 12.21
CA LYS A 101 -21.53 -9.07 11.18
C LYS A 101 -22.01 -8.64 9.80
N ILE A 102 -21.11 -8.09 8.98
CA ILE A 102 -21.34 -7.84 7.56
C ILE A 102 -20.55 -8.86 6.77
N THR A 103 -21.21 -9.54 5.83
CA THR A 103 -20.58 -10.49 4.89
C THR A 103 -20.93 -10.08 3.47
N LEU A 104 -19.93 -9.87 2.63
CA LEU A 104 -20.09 -9.43 1.25
C LEU A 104 -19.20 -10.24 0.31
N PRO A 105 -19.64 -10.56 -0.92
CA PRO A 105 -18.76 -11.14 -1.92
C PRO A 105 -17.68 -10.14 -2.32
N ILE A 106 -16.47 -10.64 -2.54
CA ILE A 106 -15.35 -9.83 -3.03
C ILE A 106 -15.57 -9.61 -4.52
N THR A 107 -15.73 -8.36 -4.92
CA THR A 107 -15.94 -7.98 -6.31
C THR A 107 -14.63 -7.82 -7.06
N LYS A 108 -13.55 -7.46 -6.35
CA LYS A 108 -12.22 -7.32 -6.94
C LYS A 108 -11.12 -7.63 -5.93
N LYS A 109 -10.12 -8.35 -6.39
CA LYS A 109 -8.85 -8.53 -5.69
C LYS A 109 -7.75 -7.86 -6.49
N SER A 110 -6.95 -7.02 -5.85
CA SER A 110 -5.78 -6.39 -6.47
C SER A 110 -4.59 -6.52 -5.54
N ARG A 111 -3.70 -7.47 -5.85
CA ARG A 111 -2.56 -7.83 -5.00
C ARG A 111 -3.02 -8.18 -3.57
N GLU A 112 -2.74 -7.32 -2.61
CA GLU A 112 -3.08 -7.46 -1.19
C GLU A 112 -4.38 -6.74 -0.80
N ALA A 113 -4.97 -5.98 -1.73
CA ALA A 113 -6.23 -5.29 -1.51
C ALA A 113 -7.42 -6.19 -1.87
N TYR A 114 -8.38 -6.27 -0.96
CA TYR A 114 -9.66 -6.91 -1.18
C TYR A 114 -10.76 -5.85 -1.20
N ILE A 115 -11.60 -5.91 -2.23
CA ILE A 115 -12.65 -4.93 -2.46
C ILE A 115 -13.98 -5.66 -2.52
N ALA A 116 -14.93 -5.22 -1.72
CA ALA A 116 -16.32 -5.65 -1.76
C ALA A 116 -17.21 -4.42 -1.96
N ILE A 117 -18.30 -4.57 -2.71
CA ILE A 117 -19.24 -3.48 -2.99
C ILE A 117 -20.64 -3.96 -2.64
N ASN A 118 -21.39 -3.14 -1.90
CA ASN A 118 -22.80 -3.35 -1.63
C ASN A 118 -23.57 -2.07 -1.95
N GLY A 119 -24.25 -2.06 -3.09
CA GLY A 119 -24.89 -0.86 -3.64
C GLY A 119 -23.88 0.28 -3.82
N GLU A 120 -24.13 1.41 -3.16
CA GLU A 120 -23.26 2.59 -3.21
C GLU A 120 -22.06 2.56 -2.24
N VAL A 121 -21.96 1.50 -1.42
CA VAL A 121 -20.95 1.38 -0.36
C VAL A 121 -19.83 0.46 -0.81
N GLY A 122 -18.61 0.99 -0.87
CA GLY A 122 -17.39 0.23 -1.18
C GLY A 122 -16.59 -0.04 0.08
N TYR A 123 -16.15 -1.29 0.26
CA TYR A 123 -15.34 -1.76 1.37
C TYR A 123 -13.99 -2.20 0.83
N ILE A 124 -12.91 -1.61 1.34
CA ILE A 124 -11.54 -1.87 0.92
C ILE A 124 -10.75 -2.24 2.17
N ILE A 125 -10.03 -3.35 2.11
CA ILE A 125 -9.08 -3.74 3.17
C ILE A 125 -7.75 -4.12 2.55
N THR A 126 -6.68 -3.64 3.18
CA THR A 126 -5.28 -3.93 2.86
C THR A 126 -4.57 -4.28 4.17
N PRO A 127 -3.31 -4.75 4.13
CA PRO A 127 -2.51 -4.92 5.35
C PRO A 127 -2.25 -3.62 6.13
N TYR A 128 -2.52 -2.45 5.52
CA TYR A 128 -2.17 -1.14 6.08
C TYR A 128 -3.40 -0.38 6.57
N GLU A 129 -4.50 -0.42 5.83
CA GLU A 129 -5.69 0.35 6.13
C GLU A 129 -6.98 -0.34 5.69
N MET A 130 -8.04 0.00 6.41
CA MET A 130 -9.41 -0.31 6.09
C MET A 130 -10.11 0.99 5.69
N VAL A 131 -10.74 1.00 4.52
CA VAL A 131 -11.47 2.15 4.01
C VAL A 131 -12.87 1.72 3.62
N ILE A 132 -13.88 2.42 4.12
CA ILE A 132 -15.26 2.30 3.66
C ILE A 132 -15.65 3.62 3.01
N THR A 133 -16.24 3.52 1.83
CA THR A 133 -16.71 4.65 1.04
C THR A 133 -18.19 4.52 0.77
N LYS A 134 -18.92 5.64 0.73
CA LYS A 134 -20.32 5.71 0.27
C LYS A 134 -20.42 6.84 -0.75
N ARG A 135 -20.97 6.58 -1.94
CA ARG A 135 -21.06 7.57 -3.03
C ARG A 135 -19.71 8.28 -3.30
N ARG A 136 -18.63 7.49 -3.36
CA ARG A 136 -17.23 7.96 -3.54
C ARG A 136 -16.65 8.85 -2.43
N ARG A 137 -17.35 9.05 -1.32
CA ARG A 137 -16.84 9.75 -0.13
C ARG A 137 -16.36 8.73 0.91
N ILE A 138 -15.24 9.00 1.57
CA ILE A 138 -14.75 8.16 2.66
C ILE A 138 -15.65 8.38 3.88
N ILE A 139 -16.29 7.32 4.36
CA ILE A 139 -17.13 7.35 5.58
C ILE A 139 -16.42 6.71 6.77
N LEU A 140 -15.44 5.85 6.51
CA LEU A 140 -14.60 5.26 7.54
C LEU A 140 -13.20 5.05 6.98
N LYS A 141 -12.18 5.42 7.74
CA LYS A 141 -10.79 5.09 7.46
C LYS A 141 -10.10 4.70 8.76
N GLU A 142 -9.54 3.50 8.80
CA GLU A 142 -8.85 2.97 9.98
C GLU A 142 -7.51 2.35 9.60
N LYS A 143 -6.51 2.53 10.47
CA LYS A 143 -5.23 1.83 10.37
C LYS A 143 -5.43 0.36 10.74
N VAL A 144 -4.85 -0.53 9.95
CA VAL A 144 -4.73 -1.94 10.30
C VAL A 144 -3.57 -2.09 11.27
N VAL A 145 -3.87 -2.57 12.47
CA VAL A 145 -2.92 -2.85 13.54
C VAL A 145 -2.15 -4.13 13.23
N ALA A 146 -2.87 -5.19 12.85
CA ALA A 146 -2.27 -6.48 12.49
C ALA A 146 -2.97 -7.07 11.28
N ALA A 147 -2.21 -7.75 10.43
CA ALA A 147 -2.71 -8.55 9.32
C ALA A 147 -2.14 -9.95 9.47
N ILE A 148 -2.96 -10.99 9.32
CA ILE A 148 -2.61 -12.37 9.69
C ILE A 148 -3.05 -13.30 8.55
N LYS A 149 -2.19 -14.28 8.22
CA LYS A 149 -2.47 -15.32 7.22
C LYS A 149 -3.28 -16.48 7.80
N ALA A 150 -3.80 -17.34 6.94
CA ALA A 150 -4.54 -18.56 7.34
C ALA A 150 -3.77 -19.45 8.34
N ASN A 151 -2.45 -19.52 8.20
CA ASN A 151 -1.56 -20.28 9.08
C ASN A 151 -1.22 -19.58 10.40
N GLY A 152 -1.87 -18.44 10.70
CA GLY A 152 -1.63 -17.68 11.93
C GLY A 152 -0.37 -16.80 11.91
N LYS A 153 0.48 -16.89 10.87
CA LYS A 153 1.63 -16.00 10.74
C LYS A 153 1.18 -14.58 10.41
N ALA A 154 1.79 -13.60 11.08
CA ALA A 154 1.59 -12.20 10.74
C ALA A 154 2.05 -11.95 9.29
N ILE A 155 1.30 -11.12 8.58
CA ILE A 155 1.74 -10.51 7.33
C ILE A 155 2.61 -9.34 7.76
N LEU A 156 3.92 -9.53 7.63
CA LEU A 156 4.88 -8.44 7.81
C LEU A 156 4.49 -7.33 6.82
N LYS A 157 4.19 -6.16 7.38
CA LYS A 157 3.90 -4.96 6.59
C LYS A 157 5.20 -4.58 5.88
N GLY A 158 5.15 -4.39 4.56
CA GLY A 158 6.25 -3.80 3.80
C GLY A 158 6.97 -4.72 2.84
N CYS A 159 7.75 -5.68 3.33
CA CYS A 159 8.66 -6.46 2.50
C CYS A 159 8.03 -7.74 1.91
N PRO A 160 8.41 -8.12 0.66
CA PRO A 160 7.97 -9.39 0.07
C PRO A 160 8.32 -10.60 0.94
N GLU A 161 7.56 -11.69 0.80
CA GLU A 161 7.81 -12.92 1.57
C GLU A 161 9.25 -13.40 1.39
N GLY A 162 9.93 -13.70 2.51
CA GLY A 162 11.33 -14.13 2.52
C GLY A 162 12.37 -13.01 2.68
N ASN A 163 11.96 -11.73 2.71
CA ASN A 163 12.85 -10.60 2.96
C ASN A 163 12.64 -10.00 4.36
N ASN A 164 13.74 -9.56 4.99
CA ASN A 164 13.76 -8.75 6.21
C ASN A 164 13.59 -7.26 5.89
N THR A 165 13.21 -6.46 6.90
CA THR A 165 12.99 -5.01 6.74
C THR A 165 14.15 -4.24 7.37
N PHE A 166 15.09 -3.77 6.54
CA PHE A 166 16.25 -3.00 7.03
C PHE A 166 15.89 -1.59 7.47
N ALA A 167 14.93 -0.97 6.80
CA ALA A 167 14.46 0.36 7.15
C ALA A 167 13.02 0.56 6.72
N GLN A 168 12.27 1.31 7.51
CA GLN A 168 10.91 1.72 7.23
C GLN A 168 10.82 3.24 7.33
N ALA A 169 10.14 3.86 6.37
CA ALA A 169 9.90 5.28 6.36
C ALA A 169 8.44 5.61 6.08
N GLU A 170 7.93 6.56 6.85
CA GLU A 170 6.61 7.13 6.67
C GLU A 170 6.74 8.56 6.14
N THR A 171 5.98 8.91 5.11
CA THR A 171 5.90 10.29 4.58
C THR A 171 4.43 10.71 4.52
N LYS A 172 4.16 11.95 4.10
CA LYS A 172 2.79 12.43 3.94
C LYS A 172 1.99 11.52 3.00
N SER A 173 2.60 11.06 1.92
CA SER A 173 1.89 10.36 0.83
C SER A 173 2.29 8.90 0.68
N PHE A 174 3.35 8.42 1.33
CA PHE A 174 3.89 7.07 1.13
C PHE A 174 4.26 6.36 2.43
N PHE A 175 4.09 5.04 2.42
CA PHE A 175 4.85 4.12 3.27
C PHE A 175 5.95 3.49 2.43
N ILE A 176 7.15 3.38 3.00
CA ILE A 176 8.33 2.96 2.27
C ILE A 176 9.08 1.95 3.12
N TYR A 177 9.56 0.89 2.48
CA TYR A 177 10.26 -0.21 3.13
C TYR A 177 11.48 -0.56 2.32
N ILE A 178 12.57 -0.79 3.02
CA ILE A 178 13.82 -1.27 2.47
C ILE A 178 13.97 -2.73 2.87
N CYS A 179 14.07 -3.59 1.86
CA CYS A 179 13.88 -5.02 2.02
C CYS A 179 15.08 -5.81 1.47
N GLY A 180 15.37 -6.97 2.05
CA GLY A 180 16.32 -7.92 1.48
C GLY A 180 16.65 -9.11 2.38
N GLN A 181 17.58 -9.96 1.94
CA GLN A 181 18.05 -11.14 2.67
C GLN A 181 19.51 -10.92 3.07
N GLY A 182 19.76 -10.72 4.37
CA GLY A 182 21.09 -10.40 4.91
C GLY A 182 21.60 -8.99 4.57
N ASN A 183 21.28 -8.46 3.39
CA ASN A 183 21.58 -7.09 2.97
C ASN A 183 20.36 -6.40 2.34
N PRO A 184 20.29 -5.06 2.34
CA PRO A 184 19.18 -4.34 1.70
C PRO A 184 19.31 -4.35 0.17
N THR A 185 18.33 -4.93 -0.52
CA THR A 185 18.36 -5.17 -1.98
C THR A 185 17.19 -4.55 -2.73
N SER A 186 16.10 -4.22 -2.06
CA SER A 186 14.86 -3.75 -2.69
C SER A 186 14.22 -2.58 -1.95
N TYR A 187 13.61 -1.71 -2.74
CA TYR A 187 12.83 -0.55 -2.33
C TYR A 187 11.37 -0.84 -2.62
N VAL A 188 10.56 -0.86 -1.57
CA VAL A 188 9.11 -1.00 -1.69
C VAL A 188 8.46 0.30 -1.26
N SER A 189 7.58 0.85 -2.09
CA SER A 189 6.79 2.03 -1.73
C SER A 189 5.32 1.80 -1.99
N VAL A 190 4.50 2.19 -1.03
CA VAL A 190 3.04 2.07 -1.03
C VAL A 190 2.45 3.47 -0.92
N THR A 191 1.64 3.86 -1.89
CA THR A 191 0.91 5.15 -1.85
C THR A 191 -0.23 5.10 -0.83
N ARG A 192 -0.31 6.12 0.04
CA ARG A 192 -1.37 6.23 1.06
C ARG A 192 -2.76 6.49 0.52
N LYS A 193 -2.86 7.16 -0.64
CA LYS A 193 -4.15 7.54 -1.24
C LYS A 193 -4.74 6.44 -2.12
N SER A 194 -3.87 5.70 -2.82
CA SER A 194 -4.31 4.74 -3.85
C SER A 194 -3.90 3.30 -3.58
N ASN A 195 -3.14 3.04 -2.51
CA ASN A 195 -2.55 1.75 -2.17
C ASN A 195 -1.83 1.06 -3.35
N ARG A 196 -1.36 1.85 -4.32
CA ARG A 196 -0.47 1.38 -5.38
C ARG A 196 0.89 1.13 -4.77
N THR A 197 1.41 -0.07 -5.02
CA THR A 197 2.72 -0.50 -4.58
C THR A 197 3.68 -0.53 -5.75
N ILE A 198 4.91 -0.07 -5.53
CA ILE A 198 6.05 -0.33 -6.41
C ILE A 198 7.08 -1.12 -5.63
N ASN A 199 7.72 -2.07 -6.29
CA ASN A 199 8.88 -2.80 -5.78
C ASN A 199 9.97 -2.64 -6.82
N LEU A 200 11.09 -2.04 -6.41
CA LEU A 200 12.21 -1.71 -7.29
C LEU A 200 13.50 -2.26 -6.68
N PRO A 201 14.43 -2.76 -7.48
CA PRO A 201 15.76 -3.07 -7.00
C PRO A 201 16.46 -1.79 -6.52
N LEU A 202 17.19 -1.89 -5.42
CA LEU A 202 18.10 -0.83 -5.00
C LEU A 202 19.33 -0.82 -5.91
N LYS A 203 19.85 0.38 -6.16
CA LYS A 203 21.18 0.54 -6.72
C LYS A 203 22.19 0.01 -5.71
N LYS A 204 23.25 -0.65 -6.20
CA LYS A 204 24.37 -1.11 -5.37
C LYS A 204 24.85 0.04 -4.49
N MET A 205 24.80 -0.17 -3.18
CA MET A 205 25.14 0.83 -2.17
C MET A 205 26.60 0.69 -1.77
N ASN A 206 27.26 1.82 -1.57
CA ASN A 206 28.60 1.85 -0.98
C ASN A 206 28.48 1.95 0.55
N GLN A 207 29.56 1.66 1.30
CA GLN A 207 29.54 1.74 2.77
C GLN A 207 29.08 3.11 3.30
N ASN A 208 29.41 4.19 2.58
CA ASN A 208 28.98 5.54 2.93
C ASN A 208 27.46 5.75 2.76
N ASP A 209 26.82 5.10 1.77
CA ASP A 209 25.37 5.18 1.58
C ASP A 209 24.63 4.45 2.69
N ILE A 210 25.18 3.30 3.13
CA ILE A 210 24.64 2.52 4.25
C ILE A 210 24.72 3.32 5.55
N LYS A 211 25.89 3.91 5.85
CA LYS A 211 26.09 4.78 7.03
C LYS A 211 25.17 6.01 6.99
N ALA A 212 24.95 6.59 5.81
CA ALA A 212 24.09 7.74 5.61
C ALA A 212 22.59 7.39 5.48
N SER A 213 22.21 6.11 5.59
CA SER A 213 20.82 5.64 5.38
C SER A 213 20.20 6.13 4.08
N ARG A 214 21.01 6.11 3.02
CA ARG A 214 20.65 6.63 1.72
C ARG A 214 20.35 5.47 0.79
N TYR A 215 19.08 5.26 0.52
CA TYR A 215 18.60 4.20 -0.36
C TYR A 215 18.17 4.79 -1.70
N ILE A 216 18.70 4.23 -2.79
CA ILE A 216 18.46 4.75 -4.15
C ILE A 216 17.85 3.64 -5.00
N ALA A 217 16.71 3.90 -5.62
CA ALA A 217 16.09 3.02 -6.61
C ALA A 217 15.80 3.80 -7.89
N THR A 218 15.75 3.10 -9.02
CA THR A 218 15.46 3.70 -10.33
C THR A 218 14.45 2.86 -11.10
N ASN A 219 13.51 3.54 -11.77
CA ASN A 219 12.55 2.92 -12.69
C ASN A 219 12.50 3.78 -13.97
N GLY A 220 13.22 3.35 -15.00
CA GLY A 220 13.40 4.14 -16.22
C GLY A 220 14.02 5.51 -15.92
N ASN A 221 13.35 6.58 -16.35
CA ASN A 221 13.78 7.96 -16.11
C ASN A 221 13.40 8.53 -14.73
N ILE A 222 12.81 7.70 -13.85
CA ILE A 222 12.40 8.08 -12.50
C ILE A 222 13.42 7.54 -11.50
N ARG A 223 13.95 8.42 -10.66
CA ARG A 223 14.89 8.09 -9.59
C ARG A 223 14.27 8.42 -8.24
N PHE A 224 14.34 7.45 -7.34
CA PHE A 224 13.87 7.51 -5.97
C PHE A 224 15.09 7.55 -5.06
N ILE A 225 15.13 8.52 -4.16
CA ILE A 225 16.16 8.67 -3.14
C ILE A 225 15.44 8.80 -1.81
N LEU A 226 15.63 7.81 -0.95
CA LEU A 226 15.15 7.82 0.41
C LEU A 226 16.32 8.05 1.36
N THR A 227 16.13 8.99 2.28
CA THR A 227 16.97 9.13 3.48
C THR A 227 16.08 9.15 4.71
N ASP A 228 16.70 9.02 5.89
CA ASP A 228 16.07 9.23 7.20
C ASP A 228 15.28 10.54 7.32
N LYS A 229 15.68 11.58 6.59
CA LYS A 229 15.07 12.92 6.59
C LYS A 229 14.02 13.13 5.50
N ALA A 230 14.17 12.53 4.33
CA ALA A 230 13.33 12.86 3.18
C ALA A 230 13.24 11.76 2.12
N LEU A 231 12.06 11.69 1.48
CA LEU A 231 11.87 11.05 0.19
C LEU A 231 12.01 12.10 -0.92
N ARG A 232 12.84 11.81 -1.93
CA ARG A 232 12.95 12.57 -3.17
C ARG A 232 12.68 11.65 -4.35
N VAL A 233 11.74 12.06 -5.20
CA VAL A 233 11.49 11.41 -6.48
C VAL A 233 11.75 12.42 -7.58
N SER A 234 12.62 12.08 -8.51
CA SER A 234 12.97 12.91 -9.65
C SER A 234 12.65 12.19 -10.96
N ARG A 235 12.11 12.90 -11.95
CA ARG A 235 11.86 12.40 -13.31
C ARG A 235 12.63 13.26 -14.30
N GLY A 236 13.50 12.65 -15.10
CA GLY A 236 14.32 13.37 -16.08
C GLY A 236 15.15 14.50 -15.44
N GLY A 237 15.71 14.28 -14.26
CA GLY A 237 16.51 15.25 -13.51
C GLY A 237 15.72 16.29 -12.70
N ARG A 238 14.41 16.45 -12.92
CA ARG A 238 13.56 17.39 -12.16
C ARG A 238 12.93 16.70 -10.96
N ASN A 239 12.99 17.32 -9.78
CA ASN A 239 12.30 16.83 -8.59
C ASN A 239 10.79 16.95 -8.76
N VAL A 240 10.09 15.82 -8.74
CA VAL A 240 8.61 15.76 -8.84
C VAL A 240 7.96 15.52 -7.48
N VAL A 241 8.69 14.90 -6.54
CA VAL A 241 8.25 14.72 -5.16
C VAL A 241 9.42 15.02 -4.23
N LYS A 242 9.18 15.82 -3.20
CA LYS A 242 10.09 16.03 -2.09
C LYS A 242 9.25 16.07 -0.81
N GLU A 243 9.25 14.96 -0.09
CA GLU A 243 8.49 14.83 1.16
C GLU A 243 9.44 14.59 2.33
N LYS A 244 9.14 15.23 3.47
CA LYS A 244 9.83 14.94 4.73
C LYS A 244 9.42 13.54 5.19
N VAL A 245 10.38 12.79 5.72
CA VAL A 245 10.09 11.56 6.47
C VAL A 245 9.57 11.96 7.84
N LEU A 246 8.37 11.48 8.16
CA LEU A 246 7.63 11.74 9.40
C LEU A 246 8.01 10.74 10.48
N ASN A 247 8.23 9.48 10.10
CA ASN A 247 8.69 8.42 10.98
C ASN A 247 9.75 7.58 10.27
N TRP A 248 10.83 7.24 10.97
CA TRP A 248 11.93 6.44 10.47
C TRP A 248 12.28 5.37 11.49
N GLU A 249 12.25 4.11 11.06
CA GLU A 249 12.59 2.95 11.88
C GLU A 249 13.67 2.13 11.15
N ARG A 250 14.68 1.67 11.88
CA ARG A 250 15.76 0.81 11.36
C ARG A 250 15.87 -0.42 12.28
N GLU A 251 15.98 -1.61 11.69
CA GLU A 251 16.37 -2.84 12.40
C GLU A 251 17.87 -2.88 12.68
#